data_AF-A0A2N7RRI1-F1
#
_entry.id   AF-A0A2N7RRI1-F1
#
_cell.length_a   1.000
_cell.length_b   1.000
_cell.length_c   1.000
_cell.angle_alpha   90.00
_cell.angle_beta   90.00
_cell.angle_gamma   90.00
#
_symmetry.space_group_name_H-M   'P 1'
#
loop_
_entity.id
_entity.type
_entity.pdbx_description
1 polymer ?
#
loop_
_entity_poly.entity_id
_entity_poly.type
_entity_poly.pdbx_seq_one_letter_code
_entity_poly.pdbx_strand_id
1 'polypeptide(L)' 'MSTYAVIVRTQTERFEYAAIAASSGDAIQAALDHFGVCGVTAKLKGAPQC' A
#
# COMPACT_ATOMS: atom_id res chain seq x y z
N MET A 1 10.47 -10.16 5.50
CA MET A 1 9.13 -9.59 5.29
C MET A 1 9.00 -8.35 6.14
N SER A 2 8.45 -7.28 5.59
CA SER A 2 8.32 -5.98 6.25
C SER A 2 6.86 -5.55 6.26
N THR A 3 6.49 -4.74 7.24
CA THR A 3 5.15 -4.14 7.32
C THR A 3 5.14 -2.83 6.54
N TYR A 4 4.21 -2.72 5.60
CA TYR A 4 3.98 -1.53 4.81
C TYR A 4 2.63 -0.91 5.18
N ALA A 5 2.59 0.41 5.34
CA ALA A 5 1.36 1.17 5.31
C ALA A 5 0.97 1.39 3.85
N VAL A 6 -0.12 0.75 3.43
CA VAL A 6 -0.67 0.85 2.08
C VAL A 6 -1.84 1.83 2.11
N ILE A 7 -1.75 2.88 1.30
CA ILE A 7 -2.80 3.86 1.09
C ILE A 7 -3.35 3.63 -0.30
N VAL A 8 -4.62 3.30 -0.39
CA VAL A 8 -5.34 3.14 -1.66
C VAL A 8 -6.28 4.32 -1.83
N ARG A 9 -6.15 5.05 -2.93
CA ARG A 9 -7.05 6.13 -3.34
C ARG A 9 -7.86 5.67 -4.53
N THR A 10 -9.12 5.37 -4.29
CA THR A 10 -10.11 5.15 -5.34
C THR A 10 -10.66 6.51 -5.79
N GLN A 11 -11.55 6.53 -6.80
CA GLN A 11 -12.15 7.78 -7.28
C GLN A 11 -13.03 8.47 -6.23
N THR A 12 -13.55 7.72 -5.27
CA THR A 12 -14.51 8.19 -4.27
C THR A 12 -13.93 8.26 -2.88
N GLU A 13 -12.98 7.38 -2.55
CA GLU A 13 -12.57 7.14 -1.17
C GLU A 13 -11.08 6.87 -1.03
N ARG A 14 -10.58 7.11 0.18
CA ARG A 14 -9.20 6.78 0.58
C ARG A 14 -9.23 5.74 1.67
N PHE A 15 -8.60 4.61 1.43
CA PHE A 15 -8.39 3.53 2.38
C PHE A 15 -6.93 3.48 2.80
N GLU A 16 -6.68 3.20 4.08
CA GLU A 16 -5.34 3.03 4.61
C GLU A 16 -5.33 1.77 5.47
N TYR A 17 -4.42 0.85 5.17
CA TYR A 17 -4.26 -0.40 5.92
C TYR A 17 -2.79 -0.83 5.98
N ALA A 18 -2.48 -1.71 6.91
CA ALA A 18 -1.14 -2.29 7.02
C ALA A 18 -1.10 -3.65 6.29
N ALA A 19 -0.13 -3.82 5.40
CA ALA A 19 0.13 -5.07 4.69
C ALA A 19 1.52 -5.59 5.03
N ILE A 20 1.67 -6.90 5.18
CA ILE A 20 2.98 -7.54 5.35
C ILE A 20 3.39 -8.10 3.99
N ALA A 21 4.50 -7.60 3.45
CA ALA A 21 4.96 -7.99 2.12
C ALA A 21 6.48 -8.19 2.10
N ALA A 22 6.97 -8.89 1.07
CA ALA A 22 8.42 -9.02 0.85
C ALA A 22 9.03 -7.67 0.43
N SER A 23 8.30 -6.89 -0.37
CA SER A 23 8.71 -5.60 -0.93
C SER A 23 7.52 -4.66 -1.05
N SER A 24 7.78 -3.36 -1.24
CA SER A 24 6.71 -2.38 -1.48
C SER A 24 5.94 -2.65 -2.77
N GLY A 25 6.61 -3.16 -3.82
CA GLY A 25 5.98 -3.56 -5.07
C GLY A 25 4.95 -4.68 -4.89
N ASP A 26 5.28 -5.66 -4.06
CA ASP A 26 4.40 -6.78 -3.70
C ASP A 26 3.15 -6.28 -2.94
N ALA A 27 3.32 -5.35 -2.00
CA ALA A 27 2.21 -4.71 -1.29
C ALA A 27 1.32 -3.87 -2.23
N ILE A 28 1.91 -3.19 -3.22
CA ILE A 28 1.17 -2.41 -4.22
C ILE A 28 0.40 -3.33 -5.15
N GLN A 29 1.02 -4.39 -5.65
CA GLN A 29 0.38 -5.34 -6.55
C GLN A 29 -0.80 -6.04 -5.86
N ALA A 30 -0.65 -6.47 -4.60
CA ALA A 30 -1.74 -7.02 -3.82
C ALA A 30 -2.91 -6.03 -3.62
N ALA A 31 -2.61 -4.74 -3.47
CA ALA A 31 -3.64 -3.71 -3.39
C ALA A 31 -4.35 -3.48 -4.73
N LEU A 32 -3.61 -3.49 -5.84
CA LEU A 32 -4.18 -3.36 -7.18
C LEU A 32 -5.04 -4.56 -7.56
N ASP A 33 -4.66 -5.77 -7.13
CA ASP A 33 -5.47 -6.98 -7.33
C ASP A 33 -6.81 -6.90 -6.58
N HIS A 34 -6.79 -6.38 -5.35
CA HIS A 34 -7.99 -6.27 -4.50
C HIS A 34 -8.91 -5.09 -4.88
N PHE A 35 -8.35 -3.91 -5.18
CA PHE A 35 -9.10 -2.67 -5.42
C PHE A 35 -9.20 -2.28 -6.90
N GLY A 36 -8.48 -2.95 -7.79
CA GLY A 36 -8.34 -2.58 -9.20
C GLY A 36 -7.35 -1.44 -9.44
N VAL A 37 -7.36 -0.90 -10.66
CA VAL A 37 -6.44 0.17 -11.09
C VAL A 37 -6.79 1.48 -10.38
N CYS A 38 -6.12 1.73 -9.25
CA CYS A 38 -6.32 2.89 -8.38
C CYS A 38 -4.96 3.50 -7.97
N GLY A 39 -4.99 4.68 -7.35
CA GLY A 39 -3.78 5.32 -6.82
C GLY A 39 -3.31 4.62 -5.55
N VAL A 40 -2.32 3.74 -5.64
CA VAL A 40 -1.76 3.02 -4.48
C VAL A 40 -0.41 3.62 -4.06
N THR A 41 -0.21 3.80 -2.77
CA THR A 41 1.07 4.21 -2.18
C THR A 41 1.41 3.27 -1.03
N ALA A 42 2.53 2.56 -1.14
CA ALA A 42 3.06 1.74 -0.05
C ALA A 42 4.27 2.45 0.60
N LYS A 43 4.24 2.61 1.92
CA LYS A 43 5.34 3.15 2.72
C LYS A 43 5.78 2.12 3.74
N LEU A 44 7.09 1.94 3.94
CA LEU A 44 7.59 1.06 4.99
C LEU A 44 7.16 1.62 6.36
N LYS A 45 6.43 0.84 7.14
CA LYS A 45 5.96 1.26 8.46
C LYS A 45 7.16 1.29 9.40
N GLY A 46 7.69 2.49 9.66
CA GLY A 46 8.88 2.71 10.50
C GLY A 46 10.10 3.29 9.77
N ALA A 47 10.06 3.49 8.45
CA ALA A 47 11.10 4.28 7.78
C ALA A 47 10.91 5.77 8.14
N PRO A 48 11.99 6.48 8.52
CA PRO A 48 11.92 7.93 8.72
C PRO A 48 11.47 8.58 7.41
N GLN A 49 10.52 9.50 7.52
CA GLN A 49 10.16 10.37 6.41
C GLN A 49 11.32 11.35 6.25
N CYS A 50 12.26 11.06 5.34
CA CYS A 50 13.25 12.04 4.89
C CYS A 50 12.64 12.91 3.79
#